data_AF-A0A7L0I5H2-F1
#
_entry.id   AF-A0A7L0I5H2-F1
#
_cell.length_a   1.000
_cell.length_b   1.000
_cell.length_c   1.000
_cell.angle_alpha   90.00
_cell.angle_beta   90.00
_cell.angle_gamma   90.00
#
_symmetry.space_group_name_H-M   'P 1'
#
loop_
_entity.id
_entity.type
_entity.pdbx_description
1 polymer ?
#
loop_
_entity_poly.entity_id
_entity_poly.type
_entity_poly.pdbx_seq_one_letter_code
_entity_poly.pdbx_strand_id
1 'polypeptide(L)'
;RGSLAHSRGSLAHSLPLGPEAIVNLPVEDFKAALGRARLSGPEVALARDIRRRGKNKVAAQKCRRRKLEALAGLREELGRLGRERERLLRARGQAEVALGTLRRDLAAVTAQVLGALRDGGGHPLPPE
;
A
#
# COMPACT_ATOMS: atom_id res chain seq x y z
N ARG A 1 7.84 -6.76 -48.57
CA ARG A 1 7.71 -6.00 -47.30
C ARG A 1 8.89 -6.35 -46.40
N GLY A 2 10.04 -5.68 -46.54
CA GLY A 2 11.25 -6.04 -45.79
C GLY A 2 12.41 -5.13 -46.16
N SER A 3 12.47 -3.95 -45.54
CA SER A 3 13.62 -3.02 -45.69
C SER A 3 13.72 -1.97 -44.57
N LEU A 4 12.71 -1.83 -43.70
CA LEU A 4 12.67 -0.77 -42.67
C LEU A 4 13.30 -1.14 -41.32
N ALA A 5 13.69 -2.40 -41.12
CA ALA A 5 14.26 -2.86 -39.85
C ALA A 5 15.79 -2.73 -39.79
N HIS A 6 16.49 -2.93 -40.90
CA HIS A 6 17.96 -2.92 -40.96
C HIS A 6 18.58 -1.52 -41.01
N SER A 7 17.80 -0.49 -41.34
CA SER A 7 18.24 0.91 -41.38
C SER A 7 18.16 1.62 -40.01
N ARG A 8 17.32 1.15 -39.08
CA ARG A 8 17.14 1.80 -37.76
C ARG A 8 18.30 1.55 -36.80
N GLY A 9 18.98 0.41 -36.92
CA GLY A 9 20.19 0.10 -36.14
C GLY A 9 21.41 0.91 -36.61
N SER A 10 21.55 1.12 -37.91
CA SER A 10 22.62 1.92 -38.53
C SER A 10 22.52 3.41 -38.16
N LEU A 11 21.31 3.99 -38.17
CA LEU A 11 21.09 5.40 -37.81
C LEU A 11 21.16 5.69 -36.31
N ALA A 12 21.09 4.66 -35.45
CA ALA A 12 21.33 4.85 -34.01
C ALA A 12 22.84 5.04 -33.70
N HIS A 13 23.73 4.55 -34.57
CA HIS A 13 25.17 4.81 -34.51
C HIS A 13 25.56 6.19 -35.10
N SER A 14 24.67 6.85 -35.84
CA SER A 14 24.93 8.19 -36.41
C SER A 14 24.46 9.35 -35.53
N LEU A 15 23.72 9.07 -34.45
CA LEU A 15 23.32 10.11 -33.49
C LEU A 15 24.49 10.39 -32.53
N PRO A 16 24.90 11.65 -32.32
CA PRO A 16 25.98 12.00 -31.40
C PRO A 16 25.61 11.87 -29.92
N LEU A 17 24.49 11.21 -29.62
CA LEU A 17 23.98 10.94 -28.29
C LEU A 17 23.70 9.45 -28.15
N GLY A 18 24.20 8.83 -27.08
CA GLY A 18 23.83 7.47 -26.73
C GLY A 18 22.33 7.36 -26.39
N PRO A 19 21.72 6.16 -26.52
CA PRO A 19 20.30 5.94 -26.22
C PRO A 19 19.87 6.43 -24.83
N GLU A 20 20.71 6.26 -23.81
CA GLU A 20 20.44 6.74 -22.46
C GLU A 20 20.39 8.27 -22.38
N ALA A 21 21.32 8.96 -23.04
CA ALA A 21 21.32 10.43 -23.11
C ALA A 21 20.06 10.94 -23.84
N ILE A 22 19.68 10.29 -24.95
CA ILE A 22 18.46 10.61 -25.71
C ILE A 22 17.22 10.54 -24.81
N VAL A 23 17.13 9.56 -23.91
CA VAL A 23 15.95 9.37 -23.03
C VAL A 23 15.97 10.33 -21.83
N ASN A 24 17.14 10.53 -21.22
CA ASN A 24 17.25 11.15 -19.90
C ASN A 24 17.62 12.64 -19.90
N LEU A 25 18.21 13.18 -20.98
CA LEU A 25 18.55 14.61 -21.06
C LEU A 25 17.33 15.50 -20.81
N PRO A 26 17.49 16.69 -20.20
CA PRO A 26 16.45 17.72 -20.23
C PRO A 26 16.02 18.07 -21.66
N VAL A 27 14.80 18.58 -21.83
CA VAL A 27 14.25 18.84 -23.17
C VAL A 27 15.03 19.91 -23.93
N GLU A 28 15.53 20.93 -23.24
CA GLU A 28 16.33 22.00 -23.87
C GLU A 28 17.73 21.51 -24.26
N ASP A 29 18.42 20.76 -23.39
CA ASP A 29 19.72 20.16 -23.73
C ASP A 29 19.61 19.15 -24.87
N PHE A 30 18.52 18.37 -24.90
CA PHE A 30 18.25 17.45 -25.99
C PHE A 30 18.05 18.20 -27.32
N LYS A 31 17.26 19.28 -27.33
CA LYS A 31 17.08 20.12 -28.54
C LYS A 31 18.40 20.76 -28.97
N ALA A 32 19.18 21.29 -28.03
CA ALA A 32 20.48 21.90 -28.29
C ALA A 32 21.46 20.91 -28.90
N ALA A 33 21.51 19.68 -28.38
CA ALA A 33 22.34 18.61 -28.90
C ALA A 33 21.93 18.21 -30.34
N LEU A 34 20.63 18.13 -30.64
CA LEU A 34 20.16 17.89 -32.01
C LEU A 34 20.53 19.04 -32.96
N GLY A 35 20.47 20.29 -32.49
CA GLY A 35 20.84 21.47 -33.28
C GLY A 35 22.34 21.56 -33.59
N ARG A 36 23.21 21.25 -32.61
CA ARG A 36 24.67 21.23 -32.78
C ARG A 36 25.15 20.15 -33.74
N ALA A 37 24.43 19.04 -33.80
CA ALA A 37 24.76 17.86 -34.58
C ALA A 37 24.50 17.98 -36.09
N ARG A 38 23.86 19.08 -36.56
CA ARG A 38 23.47 19.29 -37.98
C ARG A 38 22.75 18.09 -38.61
N LEU A 39 21.89 17.42 -37.84
CA LEU A 39 21.15 16.23 -38.26
C LEU A 39 20.12 16.55 -39.34
N SER A 40 19.88 15.59 -40.24
CA SER A 40 18.78 15.66 -41.21
C SER A 40 17.40 15.53 -40.53
N GLY A 41 16.35 15.98 -41.21
CA GLY A 41 14.96 15.86 -40.73
C GLY A 41 14.57 14.43 -40.30
N PRO A 42 14.88 13.38 -41.09
CA PRO A 42 14.65 11.99 -40.71
C PRO A 42 15.41 11.55 -39.44
N GLU A 43 16.65 11.98 -39.24
CA GLU A 43 17.45 11.64 -38.06
C GLU A 43 16.92 12.33 -36.80
N VAL A 44 16.51 13.59 -36.90
CA VAL A 44 15.81 14.30 -35.82
C VAL A 44 14.51 13.60 -35.44
N ALA A 45 13.73 13.15 -36.43
CA ALA A 45 12.50 12.40 -36.19
C ALA A 45 12.77 11.07 -35.49
N LEU A 46 13.83 10.35 -35.91
CA LEU A 46 14.27 9.11 -35.27
C LEU A 46 14.69 9.33 -33.81
N ALA A 47 15.52 10.35 -33.52
CA ALA A 47 15.96 10.66 -32.17
C ALA A 47 14.78 10.98 -31.23
N ARG A 48 13.81 11.77 -31.72
CA ARG A 48 12.58 12.08 -30.98
C ARG A 48 11.74 10.83 -30.72
N ASP A 49 11.63 9.93 -31.69
CA ASP A 49 10.88 8.68 -31.55
C ASP A 49 11.54 7.70 -30.57
N ILE A 50 12.88 7.62 -30.57
CA ILE A 50 13.65 6.88 -29.57
C ILE A 50 13.37 7.45 -28.17
N ARG A 51 13.51 8.76 -28.00
CA ARG A 51 13.24 9.45 -26.71
C ARG A 51 11.81 9.20 -26.23
N ARG A 52 10.82 9.36 -27.10
CA ARG A 52 9.40 9.15 -26.79
C ARG A 52 9.14 7.73 -26.30
N ARG A 53 9.66 6.72 -27.01
CA ARG A 53 9.50 5.31 -26.63
C ARG A 53 10.25 4.96 -25.34
N GLY A 54 11.47 5.47 -25.17
CA GLY A 54 12.24 5.29 -23.94
C GLY A 54 11.55 5.91 -22.72
N LYS A 55 11.03 7.14 -22.84
CA LYS A 55 10.25 7.77 -21.77
C LYS A 55 8.98 6.98 -21.44
N ASN A 56 8.27 6.47 -22.44
CA ASN A 56 7.09 5.62 -22.22
C ASN A 56 7.48 4.32 -21.48
N LYS A 57 8.59 3.67 -21.86
CA LYS A 57 9.10 2.49 -21.16
C LYS A 57 9.37 2.78 -19.67
N VAL A 58 10.05 3.88 -19.37
CA VAL A 58 10.32 4.30 -17.98
C VAL A 58 9.03 4.63 -17.23
N ALA A 59 8.08 5.31 -17.87
CA ALA A 59 6.79 5.63 -17.28
C ALA A 59 5.99 4.35 -16.94
N ALA A 60 5.94 3.39 -17.86
CA ALA A 60 5.31 2.09 -17.64
C ALA A 60 5.97 1.31 -16.49
N GLN A 61 7.30 1.32 -16.41
CA GLN A 61 8.03 0.72 -15.29
C GLN A 61 7.68 1.39 -13.95
N LYS A 62 7.69 2.73 -13.90
CA LYS A 62 7.29 3.48 -12.68
C LYS A 62 5.84 3.20 -12.30
N CYS A 63 4.93 3.11 -13.26
CA CYS A 63 3.53 2.77 -13.02
C CYS A 63 3.39 1.37 -12.41
N ARG A 64 4.03 0.36 -13.01
CA ARG A 64 4.05 -1.01 -12.47
C ARG A 64 4.64 -1.07 -11.08
N ARG A 65 5.77 -0.38 -10.85
CA ARG A 65 6.41 -0.32 -9.54
C ARG A 65 5.48 0.29 -8.49
N ARG A 66 4.88 1.45 -8.76
CA ARG A 66 3.90 2.08 -7.85
C ARG A 66 2.72 1.16 -7.54
N LYS A 67 2.21 0.43 -8.54
CA LYS A 67 1.12 -0.53 -8.33
C LYS A 67 1.52 -1.68 -7.42
N LEU A 68 2.75 -2.21 -7.57
CA LEU A 68 3.30 -3.26 -6.72
C LEU A 68 3.56 -2.76 -5.29
N GLU A 69 4.12 -1.57 -5.13
CA GLU A 69 4.33 -0.91 -3.83
C GLU A 69 2.99 -0.72 -3.10
N ALA A 70 1.95 -0.25 -3.80
CA ALA A 70 0.61 -0.11 -3.22
C ALA A 70 0.02 -1.48 -2.80
N LEU A 71 0.18 -2.51 -3.61
CA LEU A 71 -0.28 -3.87 -3.26
C LEU A 71 0.45 -4.43 -2.04
N ALA A 72 1.76 -4.18 -1.93
CA ALA A 72 2.55 -4.59 -0.76
C ALA A 72 2.04 -3.89 0.51
N GLY A 73 1.89 -2.56 0.46
CA GLY A 73 1.36 -1.78 1.59
C GLY A 73 -0.03 -2.24 2.04
N LEU A 74 -0.93 -2.52 1.10
CA LEU A 74 -2.28 -3.04 1.42
C LEU A 74 -2.22 -4.42 2.08
N ARG A 75 -1.31 -5.30 1.68
CA ARG A 75 -1.13 -6.62 2.31
C ARG A 75 -0.63 -6.49 3.74
N GLU A 76 0.32 -5.59 3.98
CA GLU A 76 0.82 -5.30 5.33
C GLU A 76 -0.28 -4.74 6.23
N GLU A 77 -1.09 -3.81 5.71
CA GLU A 77 -2.21 -3.24 6.44
C GLU A 77 -3.28 -4.27 6.77
N LEU A 78 -3.66 -5.13 5.82
CA LEU A 78 -4.56 -6.25 6.07
C LEU A 78 -4.02 -7.17 7.18
N GLY A 79 -2.73 -7.49 7.15
CA GLY A 79 -2.08 -8.28 8.20
C GLY A 79 -2.12 -7.59 9.56
N ARG A 80 -1.88 -6.28 9.61
CA ARG A 80 -1.98 -5.46 10.84
C ARG A 80 -3.40 -5.46 11.40
N LEU A 81 -4.39 -5.20 10.56
CA LEU A 81 -5.80 -5.19 10.94
C LEU A 81 -6.26 -6.58 11.40
N GLY A 82 -5.79 -7.65 10.77
CA GLY A 82 -6.06 -9.02 11.19
C GLY A 82 -5.57 -9.31 12.61
N ARG A 83 -4.30 -8.96 12.91
CA ARG A 83 -3.73 -9.12 14.26
C ARG A 83 -4.47 -8.29 15.31
N GLU A 84 -4.86 -7.06 14.96
CA GLU A 84 -5.61 -6.19 15.85
C GLU A 84 -7.01 -6.73 16.14
N ARG A 85 -7.71 -7.23 15.12
CA ARG A 85 -9.00 -7.91 15.28
C ARG A 85 -8.88 -9.09 16.24
N GLU A 86 -7.87 -9.94 16.09
CA GLU A 86 -7.66 -11.07 16.99
C GLU A 86 -7.38 -10.64 18.43
N ARG A 87 -6.58 -9.58 18.62
CA ARG A 87 -6.31 -8.99 19.93
C ARG A 87 -7.60 -8.53 20.60
N LEU A 88 -8.44 -7.81 19.87
CA LEU A 88 -9.73 -7.32 20.36
C LEU A 88 -10.70 -8.46 20.69
N LEU A 89 -10.75 -9.51 19.86
CA LEU A 89 -11.58 -10.70 20.15
C LEU A 89 -11.15 -11.40 21.44
N ARG A 90 -9.83 -11.54 21.68
CA ARG A 90 -9.31 -12.08 22.94
C ARG A 90 -9.68 -11.22 24.13
N ALA A 91 -9.50 -9.90 24.03
CA ALA A 91 -9.85 -8.96 25.08
C ALA A 91 -11.36 -8.99 25.39
N ARG A 92 -12.21 -9.09 24.37
CA ARG A 92 -13.67 -9.24 24.55
C ARG A 92 -14.00 -10.52 25.34
N GLY A 93 -13.41 -11.66 24.97
CA GLY A 93 -13.64 -12.92 25.70
C GLY A 93 -13.18 -12.86 27.15
N GLN A 94 -12.03 -12.22 27.42
CA GLN A 94 -11.57 -11.97 28.79
C GLN A 94 -12.55 -11.10 29.59
N ALA A 95 -13.09 -10.05 28.97
CA ALA A 95 -14.07 -9.18 29.60
C ALA A 95 -15.39 -9.92 29.89
N GLU A 96 -15.87 -10.77 28.98
CA GLU A 96 -17.06 -11.60 29.17
C GLU A 96 -16.89 -12.56 30.37
N VAL A 97 -15.73 -13.20 30.50
CA VAL A 97 -15.42 -14.08 31.63
C VAL A 97 -15.35 -13.30 32.95
N ALA A 98 -14.69 -12.14 32.96
CA ALA A 98 -14.59 -11.29 34.15
C ALA A 98 -15.97 -10.80 34.60
N LEU A 99 -16.79 -10.34 33.67
CA LEU A 99 -18.17 -9.92 33.92
C LEU A 99 -19.03 -11.06 34.48
N GLY A 100 -18.89 -12.27 33.94
CA GLY A 100 -19.58 -13.45 34.45
C GLY A 100 -19.16 -13.83 35.88
N THR A 101 -17.91 -13.58 36.25
CA THR A 101 -17.42 -13.80 37.61
C THR A 101 -17.97 -12.75 38.57
N LEU A 102 -17.86 -11.46 38.24
CA LEU A 102 -18.42 -10.37 39.04
C LEU A 102 -19.94 -10.53 39.28
N ARG A 103 -20.69 -11.00 38.29
CA ARG A 103 -22.13 -11.28 38.45
C ARG A 103 -22.40 -12.38 39.47
N ARG A 104 -21.59 -13.45 39.47
CA ARG A 104 -21.72 -14.55 40.45
C ARG A 104 -21.34 -14.07 41.85
N ASP A 105 -20.25 -13.32 41.97
CA ASP A 105 -19.81 -12.77 43.26
C ASP A 105 -20.85 -11.82 43.84
N LEU A 106 -21.41 -10.94 43.01
CA LEU A 106 -22.50 -10.05 43.42
C LEU A 106 -23.73 -10.84 43.89
N ALA A 107 -24.16 -11.86 43.13
CA ALA A 107 -25.29 -12.68 43.55
C ALA A 107 -25.04 -13.39 44.89
N ALA A 108 -23.82 -13.90 45.11
CA ALA A 108 -23.44 -14.54 46.36
C ALA A 108 -23.45 -13.56 47.54
N VAL A 109 -22.87 -12.36 47.37
CA VAL A 109 -22.87 -11.31 48.41
C VAL A 109 -24.29 -10.83 48.70
N THR A 110 -25.10 -10.61 47.67
CA THR A 110 -26.52 -10.24 47.84
C THR A 110 -27.27 -11.29 48.65
N ALA A 111 -27.10 -12.58 48.33
CA ALA A 111 -27.72 -13.66 49.09
C ALA A 111 -27.25 -13.72 50.55
N GLN A 112 -25.95 -13.50 50.79
CA GLN A 112 -25.38 -13.45 52.15
C GLN A 112 -25.95 -12.29 52.97
N VAL A 113 -25.97 -11.09 52.40
CA VAL A 113 -26.50 -9.90 53.07
C VAL A 113 -27.98 -10.09 53.40
N LEU A 114 -28.80 -10.48 52.41
CA LEU A 114 -30.23 -10.68 52.62
C LEU A 114 -30.52 -11.78 53.65
N GLY A 115 -29.79 -12.90 53.61
CA GLY A 115 -29.96 -13.97 54.61
C GLY A 115 -29.53 -13.59 56.03
N ALA A 116 -28.63 -12.61 56.18
CA ALA A 116 -28.19 -12.09 57.47
C ALA A 116 -29.15 -11.05 58.06
N LEU A 117 -30.06 -10.47 57.27
CA LEU A 117 -31.02 -9.50 57.75
C LEU A 117 -32.03 -10.15 58.72
N ARG A 118 -32.40 -9.36 59.74
CA ARG A 118 -33.41 -9.72 60.73
C ARG A 118 -34.41 -8.57 60.84
N ASP A 119 -35.67 -8.89 61.15
CA ASP A 119 -36.69 -7.90 61.47
C ASP A 119 -36.47 -7.27 62.86
N GLY A 120 -37.30 -6.30 63.24
CA GLY A 120 -37.25 -5.66 64.55
C GLY A 120 -37.54 -6.60 65.74
N GLY A 121 -38.03 -7.81 65.47
CA GLY A 121 -38.24 -8.88 66.46
C GLY A 121 -37.11 -9.94 66.48
N GLY A 122 -36.10 -9.82 65.62
CA GLY A 122 -34.96 -10.75 65.55
C GLY A 122 -35.19 -11.98 64.66
N HIS A 123 -36.25 -12.03 63.84
CA HIS A 123 -36.53 -13.14 62.93
C HIS A 123 -35.89 -12.88 61.55
N PRO A 124 -35.43 -13.93 60.82
CA PRO A 124 -34.95 -13.79 59.45
C PRO A 124 -36.01 -13.15 58.54
N LEU A 125 -35.59 -12.22 57.68
CA LEU A 125 -36.48 -11.69 56.65
C LEU A 125 -36.82 -12.81 55.64
N PRO A 126 -38.09 -12.96 55.23
CA PRO A 126 -38.49 -13.95 54.24
C PRO A 126 -37.86 -13.63 52.87
N PRO A 127 -37.51 -14.64 52.05
CA PRO A 127 -37.17 -14.39 50.65
C PRO A 127 -38.42 -13.89 49.91
N GLU A 128 -38.32 -12.78 49.20
CA GLU A 128 -39.32 -12.41 48.17
C GLU A 128 -39.23 -13.34 46.95
#